data_AF-A0A1M7K9R1-F1
#
_entry.id   AF-A0A1M7K9R1-F1
#
_cell.length_a   1.000
_cell.length_b   1.000
_cell.length_c   1.000
_cell.angle_alpha   90.00
_cell.angle_beta   90.00
_cell.angle_gamma   90.00
#
_symmetry.space_group_name_H-M   'P 1'
#
loop_
_entity.id
_entity.type
_entity.pdbx_description
1 polymer ?
#
loop_
_entity_poly.entity_id
_entity_poly.type
_entity_poly.pdbx_seq_one_letter_code
_entity_poly.pdbx_strand_id
1 'polypeptide(L)'
;MIIPHPTHLARIPGHFTFDESTTLRASGDALGAARLLRTLLAPATGLPLRHSPTGNVVLVVDSMLGGLGEEGYGLTVGPDAVLLRAARPAGLLRGVQTIRQLLPPQALSARPVADVPWRIPGVQMTDVPRFAWRGAMLDVARHFQPVSFLKRFTDLLAFHKLNVLHLHLTDDQGWRMPVDAYPALTEVGSVRGGAEPHAGAYTAAELRGLVAYAAERGVAVVPEIEMPGHARAALAAYPRLGNVPGRALEVWTQWGVCDTVLGVHDEVLDFCRTVLGEVLDVFPSPYVHVGGDECPVTEWETSTAARRRAAELGLGSPKELHGWFLGQVGDFLLAQGRRPLCWAEDSGALPADFTVMPWRDAAHGLAAARRGHDVIMTPYRSTYLDYPQSDDPAEPPGQAGGVVDLRAVHRNDPAPADWEPAAAARVLGTQAQLWTEYVRTPGQAEYLAFPRLAALADRAWNPASDWATDFRPALRLHEARLDALRVPRRGPAPTTTSH
;
A
#
# COMPACT_ATOMS: atom_id res chain seq x y z
N MET A 1 -5.94 -23.23 8.56
CA MET A 1 -5.18 -22.04 8.99
C MET A 1 -5.05 -21.14 7.78
N ILE A 2 -5.30 -19.85 7.97
CA ILE A 2 -5.34 -18.82 6.93
C ILE A 2 -4.53 -17.61 7.45
N ILE A 3 -4.06 -16.74 6.55
CA ILE A 3 -3.34 -15.52 6.89
C ILE A 3 -4.01 -14.33 6.20
N PRO A 4 -4.44 -13.28 6.92
CA PRO A 4 -4.34 -13.09 8.37
C PRO A 4 -5.12 -14.10 9.21
N HIS A 5 -4.64 -14.34 10.44
CA HIS A 5 -5.35 -15.14 11.41
C HIS A 5 -6.66 -14.43 11.81
N PRO A 6 -7.82 -15.10 11.70
CA PRO A 6 -9.11 -14.44 11.94
C PRO A 6 -9.31 -14.11 13.42
N THR A 7 -10.14 -13.09 13.71
CA THR A 7 -10.46 -12.67 15.08
C THR A 7 -11.12 -13.80 15.88
N HIS A 8 -12.10 -14.49 15.28
CA HIS A 8 -12.75 -15.65 15.88
C HIS A 8 -13.08 -16.69 14.81
N LEU A 9 -12.61 -17.92 14.99
CA LEU A 9 -12.89 -19.06 14.12
C LEU A 9 -13.18 -20.32 14.92
N ALA A 10 -14.33 -20.93 14.66
CA ALA A 10 -14.70 -22.25 15.15
C ALA A 10 -14.84 -23.22 13.97
N ARG A 11 -14.24 -24.41 14.10
CA ARG A 11 -14.48 -25.50 13.14
C ARG A 11 -15.77 -26.21 13.51
N ILE A 12 -16.57 -26.55 12.51
CA ILE A 12 -17.75 -27.40 12.67
C ILE A 12 -17.61 -28.65 11.78
N PRO A 13 -18.27 -29.77 12.10
CA PRO A 13 -18.18 -30.97 11.28
C PRO A 13 -18.64 -30.75 9.84
N GLY A 14 -18.02 -31.47 8.90
CA GLY A 14 -18.39 -31.45 7.48
C GLY A 14 -17.57 -30.49 6.62
N HIS A 15 -18.00 -30.34 5.38
CA HIS A 15 -17.38 -29.50 4.36
C HIS A 15 -18.43 -29.13 3.30
N PHE A 16 -18.21 -28.00 2.62
CA PHE A 16 -18.95 -27.64 1.41
C PHE A 16 -18.11 -27.98 0.18
N THR A 17 -18.71 -28.54 -0.88
CA THR A 17 -18.05 -28.79 -2.16
C THR A 17 -18.59 -27.84 -3.21
N PHE A 18 -17.71 -27.06 -3.84
CA PHE A 18 -18.05 -26.30 -5.04
C PHE A 18 -18.01 -27.23 -6.26
N ASP A 19 -19.09 -27.25 -7.01
CA ASP A 19 -19.26 -28.06 -8.22
C ASP A 19 -20.16 -27.34 -9.25
N GLU A 20 -20.48 -28.01 -10.36
CA GLU A 20 -21.30 -27.44 -11.44
C GLU A 20 -22.73 -27.08 -11.01
N SER A 21 -23.24 -27.71 -9.94
CA SER A 21 -24.56 -27.43 -9.38
C SER A 21 -24.56 -26.23 -8.43
N THR A 22 -23.37 -25.77 -8.01
CA THR A 22 -23.21 -24.65 -7.09
C THR A 22 -23.72 -23.36 -7.72
N THR A 23 -24.63 -22.70 -7.01
CA THR A 23 -25.27 -21.45 -7.45
C THR A 23 -25.17 -20.38 -6.39
N LEU A 24 -25.12 -19.13 -6.83
CA LEU A 24 -24.82 -17.99 -5.98
C LEU A 24 -26.01 -17.03 -5.89
N ARG A 25 -26.38 -16.67 -4.66
CA ARG A 25 -27.39 -15.66 -4.35
C ARG A 25 -26.70 -14.39 -3.85
N ALA A 26 -26.90 -13.28 -4.55
CA ALA A 26 -26.48 -11.95 -4.13
C ALA A 26 -27.37 -10.90 -4.78
N SER A 27 -27.63 -9.80 -4.07
CA SER A 27 -28.47 -8.70 -4.56
C SER A 27 -27.94 -7.35 -4.05
N GLY A 28 -28.30 -6.27 -4.74
CA GLY A 28 -27.90 -4.90 -4.36
C GLY A 28 -26.39 -4.77 -4.17
N ASP A 29 -26.00 -4.26 -3.00
CA ASP A 29 -24.61 -3.99 -2.62
C ASP A 29 -23.70 -5.24 -2.56
N ALA A 30 -24.27 -6.45 -2.54
CA ALA A 30 -23.49 -7.70 -2.58
C ALA A 30 -23.04 -8.10 -3.99
N LEU A 31 -23.54 -7.45 -5.05
CA LEU A 31 -23.26 -7.83 -6.44
C LEU A 31 -21.78 -7.69 -6.83
N GLY A 32 -21.07 -6.70 -6.26
CA GLY A 32 -19.63 -6.52 -6.48
C GLY A 32 -18.81 -7.70 -5.96
N ALA A 33 -19.07 -8.13 -4.72
CA ALA A 33 -18.39 -9.27 -4.12
C ALA A 33 -18.73 -10.59 -4.82
N ALA A 34 -19.98 -10.76 -5.28
CA ALA A 34 -20.39 -11.89 -6.10
C ALA A 34 -19.63 -11.98 -7.43
N ARG A 35 -19.44 -10.84 -8.10
CA ARG A 35 -18.63 -10.75 -9.32
C ARG A 35 -17.17 -11.09 -9.02
N LEU A 36 -16.60 -10.52 -7.96
CA LEU A 36 -15.22 -10.79 -7.56
C LEU A 36 -14.99 -12.28 -7.27
N LEU A 37 -15.89 -12.93 -6.52
CA LEU A 37 -15.79 -14.36 -6.23
C LEU A 37 -15.76 -15.20 -7.51
N ARG A 38 -16.65 -14.91 -8.47
CA ARG A 38 -16.65 -15.57 -9.79
C ARG A 38 -15.34 -15.35 -10.52
N THR A 39 -14.89 -14.10 -10.62
CA THR A 39 -13.64 -13.73 -11.31
C THR A 39 -12.44 -14.46 -10.73
N LEU A 40 -12.38 -14.63 -9.40
CA LEU A 40 -11.23 -15.24 -8.73
C LEU A 40 -11.26 -16.77 -8.72
N LEU A 41 -12.42 -17.42 -8.84
CA LEU A 41 -12.53 -18.88 -8.85
C LEU A 41 -12.62 -19.49 -10.25
N ALA A 42 -13.17 -18.76 -11.22
CA ALA A 42 -13.38 -19.28 -12.57
C ALA A 42 -12.10 -19.80 -13.26
N PRO A 43 -10.92 -19.16 -13.16
CA PRO A 43 -9.73 -19.60 -13.89
C PRO A 43 -9.28 -21.03 -13.55
N ALA A 44 -9.27 -21.38 -12.26
CA ALA A 44 -8.84 -22.70 -11.81
C ALA A 44 -9.96 -23.74 -11.89
N THR A 45 -11.17 -23.35 -11.49
CA THR A 45 -12.27 -24.29 -11.24
C THR A 45 -13.16 -24.54 -12.45
N GLY A 46 -13.21 -23.59 -13.39
CA GLY A 46 -14.19 -23.59 -14.49
C GLY A 46 -15.65 -23.42 -14.05
N LEU A 47 -15.92 -23.24 -12.75
CA LEU A 47 -17.27 -23.22 -12.22
C LEU A 47 -17.99 -21.90 -12.54
N PRO A 48 -19.23 -21.95 -13.03
CA PRO A 48 -19.94 -20.73 -13.45
C PRO A 48 -20.50 -19.93 -12.27
N LEU A 49 -20.77 -20.58 -11.12
CA LEU A 49 -21.46 -20.01 -9.94
C LEU A 49 -22.65 -19.13 -10.35
N ARG A 50 -23.56 -19.73 -11.12
CA ARG A 50 -24.68 -19.02 -11.76
C ARG A 50 -25.55 -18.36 -10.70
N HIS A 51 -26.12 -17.21 -11.03
CA HIS A 51 -27.07 -16.55 -10.13
C HIS A 51 -28.31 -17.43 -9.92
N SER A 52 -28.74 -17.62 -8.67
CA SER A 52 -30.01 -18.26 -8.31
C SER A 52 -30.63 -17.60 -7.08
N PRO A 53 -31.94 -17.29 -7.06
CA PRO A 53 -32.64 -16.82 -5.86
C PRO A 53 -32.57 -17.81 -4.67
N THR A 54 -32.35 -19.10 -4.95
CA THR A 54 -32.20 -20.16 -3.96
C THR A 54 -30.76 -20.72 -3.95
N GLY A 55 -29.77 -19.89 -4.32
CA GLY A 55 -28.37 -20.30 -4.38
C GLY A 55 -27.83 -20.77 -3.03
N ASN A 56 -26.96 -21.77 -3.06
CA ASN A 56 -26.33 -22.35 -1.88
C ASN A 56 -25.11 -21.54 -1.40
N VAL A 57 -24.54 -20.67 -2.24
CA VAL A 57 -23.56 -19.66 -1.81
C VAL A 57 -24.26 -18.30 -1.72
N VAL A 58 -24.42 -17.79 -0.51
CA VAL A 58 -25.22 -16.59 -0.22
C VAL A 58 -24.31 -15.47 0.26
N LEU A 59 -24.32 -14.33 -0.45
CA LEU A 59 -23.62 -13.11 -0.06
C LEU A 59 -24.64 -12.01 0.27
N VAL A 60 -24.57 -11.46 1.49
CA VAL A 60 -25.54 -10.47 1.97
C VAL A 60 -24.85 -9.28 2.64
N VAL A 61 -25.21 -8.07 2.21
CA VAL A 61 -24.98 -6.86 3.01
C VAL A 61 -26.19 -6.66 3.91
N ASP A 62 -25.97 -6.60 5.22
CA ASP A 62 -26.99 -6.40 6.25
C ASP A 62 -26.52 -5.30 7.20
N SER A 63 -27.12 -4.12 7.06
CA SER A 63 -26.78 -2.94 7.88
C SER A 63 -27.05 -3.12 9.37
N MET A 64 -27.85 -4.13 9.77
CA MET A 64 -28.08 -4.45 11.18
C MET A 64 -26.85 -5.08 11.84
N LEU A 65 -25.86 -5.54 11.06
CA LEU A 65 -24.59 -6.08 11.55
C LEU A 65 -23.56 -4.99 11.88
N GLY A 66 -23.99 -3.78 12.23
CA GLY A 66 -23.10 -2.62 12.44
C GLY A 66 -21.94 -2.85 13.42
N GLY A 67 -22.07 -3.81 14.36
CA GLY A 67 -20.97 -4.24 15.24
C GLY A 67 -19.76 -4.85 14.52
N LEU A 68 -19.86 -5.16 13.22
CA LEU A 68 -18.76 -5.62 12.38
C LEU A 68 -17.97 -4.47 11.72
N GLY A 69 -18.43 -3.22 11.86
CA GLY A 69 -17.79 -2.05 11.27
C GLY A 69 -17.77 -2.08 9.73
N GLU A 70 -16.81 -1.36 9.15
CA GLU A 70 -16.74 -1.15 7.69
C GLU A 70 -16.21 -2.37 6.92
N GLU A 71 -15.37 -3.19 7.54
CA GLU A 71 -14.64 -4.27 6.85
C GLU A 71 -14.80 -5.64 7.50
N GLY A 72 -15.54 -5.74 8.60
CA GLY A 72 -15.80 -7.01 9.26
C GLY A 72 -16.87 -7.84 8.55
N TYR A 73 -16.80 -9.15 8.73
CA TYR A 73 -17.73 -10.10 8.13
C TYR A 73 -17.95 -11.34 8.99
N GLY A 74 -19.08 -12.00 8.77
CA GLY A 74 -19.37 -13.33 9.27
C GLY A 74 -19.39 -14.34 8.13
N LEU A 75 -18.74 -15.49 8.33
CA LEU A 75 -18.76 -16.62 7.39
C LEU A 75 -19.25 -17.88 8.11
N THR A 76 -20.24 -18.54 7.52
CA THR A 76 -20.70 -19.87 7.93
C THR A 76 -20.62 -20.81 6.75
N VAL A 77 -19.95 -21.94 6.93
CA VAL A 77 -19.81 -23.01 5.93
C VAL A 77 -20.43 -24.26 6.52
N GLY A 78 -21.60 -24.64 6.02
CA GLY A 78 -22.24 -25.92 6.31
C GLY A 78 -22.04 -26.93 5.17
N PRO A 79 -22.60 -28.14 5.28
CA PRO A 79 -22.52 -29.14 4.21
C PRO A 79 -23.26 -28.72 2.93
N ASP A 80 -24.39 -28.02 3.07
CA ASP A 80 -25.28 -27.70 1.95
C ASP A 80 -25.22 -26.24 1.51
N ALA A 81 -24.59 -25.35 2.30
CA ALA A 81 -24.57 -23.92 2.02
C ALA A 81 -23.37 -23.17 2.62
N VAL A 82 -23.02 -22.07 1.97
CA VAL A 82 -22.05 -21.07 2.42
C VAL A 82 -22.76 -19.73 2.58
N LEU A 83 -22.74 -19.15 3.77
CA LEU A 83 -23.27 -17.81 4.03
C LEU A 83 -22.13 -16.86 4.38
N LEU A 84 -21.96 -15.84 3.55
CA LEU A 84 -21.07 -14.71 3.81
C LEU A 84 -21.90 -13.44 3.99
N ARG A 85 -21.75 -12.78 5.14
CA ARG A 85 -22.51 -11.57 5.49
C ARG A 85 -21.62 -10.49 6.08
N ALA A 86 -21.93 -9.23 5.81
CA ALA A 86 -21.20 -8.08 6.34
C ALA A 86 -22.12 -6.87 6.48
N ALA A 87 -21.73 -5.89 7.30
CA ALA A 87 -22.46 -4.62 7.42
C ALA A 87 -22.32 -3.73 6.19
N ARG A 88 -21.20 -3.88 5.48
CA ARG A 88 -20.79 -3.07 4.32
C ARG A 88 -20.18 -3.94 3.23
N PRO A 89 -20.16 -3.47 1.96
CA PRO A 89 -19.59 -4.22 0.85
C PRO A 89 -18.14 -4.65 1.07
N ALA A 90 -17.30 -3.81 1.68
CA ALA A 90 -15.89 -4.10 1.90
C ALA A 90 -15.67 -5.36 2.74
N GLY A 91 -16.51 -5.61 3.76
CA GLY A 91 -16.46 -6.85 4.53
C GLY A 91 -16.72 -8.10 3.70
N LEU A 92 -17.63 -8.04 2.72
CA LEU A 92 -17.83 -9.15 1.78
C LEU A 92 -16.57 -9.39 0.92
N LEU A 93 -15.88 -8.33 0.49
CA LEU A 93 -14.62 -8.48 -0.26
C LEU A 93 -13.55 -9.17 0.58
N ARG A 94 -13.44 -8.87 1.88
CA ARG A 94 -12.54 -9.58 2.81
C ARG A 94 -12.93 -11.05 2.98
N GLY A 95 -14.22 -11.33 3.11
CA GLY A 95 -14.73 -12.70 3.22
C GLY A 95 -14.50 -13.55 1.97
N VAL A 96 -14.59 -12.97 0.77
CA VAL A 96 -14.23 -13.64 -0.48
C VAL A 96 -12.79 -14.13 -0.45
N GLN A 97 -11.86 -13.33 0.09
CA GLN A 97 -10.46 -13.74 0.21
C GLN A 97 -10.27 -14.87 1.21
N THR A 98 -11.06 -14.90 2.29
CA THR A 98 -11.04 -16.05 3.20
C THR A 98 -11.58 -17.31 2.55
N ILE A 99 -12.66 -17.23 1.75
CA ILE A 99 -13.16 -18.39 0.97
C ILE A 99 -12.04 -18.91 0.04
N ARG A 100 -11.32 -18.01 -0.65
CA ARG A 100 -10.18 -18.39 -1.49
C ARG A 100 -9.08 -19.10 -0.72
N GLN A 101 -8.78 -18.66 0.50
CA GLN A 101 -7.77 -19.32 1.34
C GLN A 101 -8.26 -20.64 1.94
N LEU A 102 -9.56 -20.81 2.18
CA LEU A 102 -10.14 -22.06 2.67
C LEU A 102 -10.15 -23.16 1.61
N LEU A 103 -10.17 -22.80 0.32
CA LEU A 103 -10.05 -23.73 -0.80
C LEU A 103 -8.63 -24.33 -0.88
N PRO A 104 -8.47 -25.48 -1.57
CA PRO A 104 -7.15 -26.02 -1.89
C PRO A 104 -6.30 -24.99 -2.67
N PRO A 105 -4.97 -24.93 -2.47
CA PRO A 105 -4.10 -23.95 -3.16
C PRO A 105 -4.25 -23.94 -4.68
N GLN A 106 -4.60 -25.07 -5.30
CA GLN A 106 -4.85 -25.22 -6.72
C GLN A 106 -5.95 -24.28 -7.24
N ALA A 107 -6.91 -23.87 -6.37
CA ALA A 107 -7.95 -22.91 -6.72
C ALA A 107 -7.41 -21.50 -7.00
N LEU A 108 -6.15 -21.22 -6.66
CA LEU A 108 -5.45 -19.95 -6.91
C LEU A 108 -4.74 -19.94 -8.28
N SER A 109 -4.78 -21.05 -9.03
CA SER A 109 -4.19 -21.15 -10.36
C SER A 109 -4.85 -20.18 -11.35
N ALA A 110 -4.05 -19.54 -12.18
CA ALA A 110 -4.53 -18.74 -13.32
C ALA A 110 -4.97 -19.60 -14.53
N ARG A 111 -4.92 -20.93 -14.41
CA ARG A 111 -5.26 -21.90 -15.46
C ARG A 111 -6.18 -22.99 -14.90
N PRO A 112 -7.04 -23.61 -15.73
CA PRO A 112 -7.89 -24.71 -15.30
C PRO A 112 -7.09 -25.85 -14.69
N VAL A 113 -7.63 -26.44 -13.63
CA VAL A 113 -7.04 -27.61 -12.95
C VAL A 113 -8.12 -28.69 -12.83
N ALA A 114 -7.81 -29.90 -13.29
CA ALA A 114 -8.70 -31.06 -13.20
C ALA A 114 -8.45 -31.88 -11.93
N ASP A 115 -9.38 -32.77 -11.60
CA ASP A 115 -9.25 -33.80 -10.55
C ASP A 115 -8.95 -33.27 -9.13
N VAL A 116 -9.31 -32.02 -8.86
CA VAL A 116 -9.24 -31.42 -7.53
C VAL A 116 -10.66 -31.27 -6.96
N PRO A 117 -10.97 -31.88 -5.79
CA PRO A 117 -12.22 -31.60 -5.12
C PRO A 117 -12.18 -30.19 -4.53
N TRP A 118 -13.02 -29.27 -5.04
CA TRP A 118 -13.11 -27.88 -4.58
C TRP A 118 -13.85 -27.78 -3.24
N ARG A 119 -13.21 -28.26 -2.17
CA ARG A 119 -13.80 -28.36 -0.84
C ARG A 119 -13.29 -27.28 0.10
N ILE A 120 -14.21 -26.70 0.87
CA ILE A 120 -13.88 -25.86 2.03
C ILE A 120 -14.41 -26.51 3.32
N PRO A 121 -13.65 -26.45 4.42
CA PRO A 121 -14.06 -27.08 5.68
C PRO A 121 -15.25 -26.35 6.31
N GLY A 122 -16.07 -27.08 7.07
CA GLY A 122 -17.12 -26.50 7.89
C GLY A 122 -16.55 -25.55 8.93
N VAL A 123 -16.98 -24.28 8.90
CA VAL A 123 -16.53 -23.24 9.81
C VAL A 123 -17.65 -22.28 10.20
N GLN A 124 -17.53 -21.69 11.37
CA GLN A 124 -18.24 -20.49 11.78
C GLN A 124 -17.22 -19.45 12.22
N MET A 125 -17.23 -18.29 11.57
CA MET A 125 -16.21 -17.26 11.75
C MET A 125 -16.86 -15.88 11.83
N THR A 126 -16.31 -15.05 12.72
CA THR A 126 -16.55 -13.61 12.77
C THR A 126 -15.18 -12.95 12.75
N ASP A 127 -14.97 -12.04 11.81
CA ASP A 127 -13.63 -11.55 11.51
C ASP A 127 -13.68 -10.05 11.25
N VAL A 128 -12.89 -9.28 12.00
CA VAL A 128 -12.90 -7.82 12.03
C VAL A 128 -11.46 -7.32 12.10
N PRO A 129 -11.02 -6.39 11.22
CA PRO A 129 -9.67 -5.86 11.31
C PRO A 129 -9.50 -4.99 12.56
N ARG A 130 -8.31 -5.04 13.18
CA ARG A 130 -7.91 -4.10 14.24
C ARG A 130 -7.81 -2.66 13.75
N PHE A 131 -7.17 -2.46 12.60
CA PHE A 131 -6.84 -1.13 12.08
C PHE A 131 -7.58 -0.81 10.80
N ALA A 132 -7.98 0.45 10.63
CA ALA A 132 -8.63 0.93 9.41
C ALA A 132 -7.64 1.09 8.23
N TRP A 133 -6.36 1.33 8.51
CA TRP A 133 -5.31 1.43 7.50
C TRP A 133 -4.37 0.22 7.53
N ARG A 134 -4.30 -0.53 6.43
CA ARG A 134 -3.42 -1.69 6.27
C ARG A 134 -2.80 -1.63 4.87
N GLY A 135 -1.68 -0.94 4.77
CA GLY A 135 -1.14 -0.51 3.49
C GLY A 135 0.12 -1.25 3.05
N ALA A 136 0.43 -1.10 1.76
CA ALA A 136 1.78 -1.25 1.23
C ALA A 136 2.07 -0.11 0.24
N MET A 137 3.24 0.50 0.35
CA MET A 137 3.76 1.40 -0.68
C MET A 137 4.60 0.65 -1.70
N LEU A 138 4.46 1.05 -2.95
CA LEU A 138 5.36 0.68 -4.01
C LEU A 138 5.94 1.94 -4.65
N ASP A 139 7.26 2.07 -4.56
CA ASP A 139 8.02 3.06 -5.32
C ASP A 139 8.08 2.64 -6.79
N VAL A 140 7.58 3.52 -7.65
CA VAL A 140 7.67 3.37 -9.11
C VAL A 140 8.47 4.51 -9.74
N ALA A 141 8.96 5.45 -8.93
CA ALA A 141 9.78 6.57 -9.32
C ALA A 141 11.23 6.13 -9.54
N ARG A 142 11.84 5.37 -8.62
CA ARG A 142 13.24 4.91 -8.77
C ARG A 142 13.34 3.84 -9.86
N HIS A 143 12.47 2.82 -9.87
CA HIS A 143 12.32 1.90 -10.99
C HIS A 143 10.85 1.72 -11.38
N PHE A 144 10.53 2.18 -12.59
CA PHE A 144 9.19 2.07 -13.18
C PHE A 144 8.70 0.63 -13.23
N GLN A 145 7.46 0.42 -12.78
CA GLN A 145 6.77 -0.85 -12.86
C GLN A 145 5.57 -0.78 -13.82
N PRO A 146 5.35 -1.79 -14.67
CA PRO A 146 4.22 -1.78 -15.61
C PRO A 146 2.87 -1.86 -14.87
N VAL A 147 1.82 -1.23 -15.40
CA VAL A 147 0.47 -1.25 -14.78
C VAL A 147 -0.07 -2.66 -14.55
N SER A 148 0.31 -3.63 -15.39
CA SER A 148 -0.03 -5.05 -15.20
C SER A 148 0.54 -5.61 -13.90
N PHE A 149 1.74 -5.18 -13.50
CA PHE A 149 2.31 -5.53 -12.21
C PHE A 149 1.57 -4.84 -11.07
N LEU A 150 1.20 -3.56 -11.21
CA LEU A 150 0.43 -2.86 -10.16
C LEU A 150 -0.91 -3.56 -9.87
N LYS A 151 -1.59 -4.06 -10.91
CA LYS A 151 -2.80 -4.88 -10.77
C LYS A 151 -2.51 -6.21 -10.05
N ARG A 152 -1.42 -6.90 -10.42
CA ARG A 152 -0.99 -8.13 -9.76
C ARG A 152 -0.63 -7.91 -8.28
N PHE A 153 0.09 -6.84 -7.97
CA PHE A 153 0.43 -6.46 -6.60
C PHE A 153 -0.85 -6.17 -5.81
N THR A 154 -1.82 -5.47 -6.40
CA THR A 154 -3.15 -5.23 -5.81
C THR A 154 -3.91 -6.53 -5.50
N ASP A 155 -3.88 -7.52 -6.39
CA ASP A 155 -4.45 -8.85 -6.13
C ASP A 155 -3.82 -9.50 -4.89
N LEU A 156 -2.48 -9.39 -4.76
CA LEU A 156 -1.74 -9.95 -3.62
C LEU A 156 -2.05 -9.18 -2.32
N LEU A 157 -2.16 -7.85 -2.36
CA LEU A 157 -2.60 -7.04 -1.21
C LEU A 157 -4.00 -7.46 -0.75
N ALA A 158 -4.94 -7.52 -1.68
CA ALA A 158 -6.32 -7.91 -1.40
C ALA A 158 -6.41 -9.33 -0.82
N PHE A 159 -5.65 -10.30 -1.38
CA PHE A 159 -5.60 -11.67 -0.88
C PHE A 159 -5.19 -11.77 0.59
N HIS A 160 -4.33 -10.85 1.05
CA HIS A 160 -3.90 -10.72 2.44
C HIS A 160 -4.71 -9.69 3.23
N LYS A 161 -5.84 -9.20 2.70
CA LYS A 161 -6.74 -8.22 3.36
C LYS A 161 -6.09 -6.86 3.68
N LEU A 162 -5.00 -6.53 3.00
CA LEU A 162 -4.46 -5.17 2.93
C LEU A 162 -5.40 -4.31 2.05
N ASN A 163 -5.64 -3.07 2.45
CA ASN A 163 -6.67 -2.21 1.87
C ASN A 163 -6.15 -0.92 1.26
N VAL A 164 -4.84 -0.65 1.33
CA VAL A 164 -4.22 0.52 0.70
C VAL A 164 -3.02 0.09 -0.15
N LEU A 165 -3.01 0.56 -1.39
CA LEU A 165 -1.83 0.68 -2.23
C LEU A 165 -1.40 2.15 -2.22
N HIS A 166 -0.30 2.46 -1.54
CA HIS A 166 0.35 3.76 -1.61
C HIS A 166 1.28 3.78 -2.83
N LEU A 167 1.05 4.68 -3.78
CA LEU A 167 1.78 4.71 -5.04
C LEU A 167 2.69 5.93 -5.08
N HIS A 168 3.99 5.68 -4.85
CA HIS A 168 5.03 6.70 -4.89
C HIS A 168 5.43 7.00 -6.34
N LEU A 169 4.78 8.03 -6.91
CA LEU A 169 4.74 8.29 -8.36
C LEU A 169 5.86 9.21 -8.85
N THR A 170 6.52 9.94 -7.96
CA THR A 170 7.47 10.98 -8.34
C THR A 170 8.64 11.01 -7.38
N ASP A 171 9.84 11.14 -7.91
CA ASP A 171 11.05 11.38 -7.12
C ASP A 171 12.10 12.06 -8.01
N ASP A 172 13.32 12.25 -7.48
CA ASP A 172 14.44 12.83 -8.19
C ASP A 172 14.84 12.06 -9.46
N GLN A 173 14.68 10.74 -9.46
CA GLN A 173 15.08 9.84 -10.55
C GLN A 173 13.94 9.51 -11.52
N GLY A 174 12.75 10.08 -11.31
CA GLY A 174 11.66 9.92 -12.27
C GLY A 174 10.30 10.47 -11.86
N TRP A 175 9.57 10.99 -12.85
CA TRP A 175 8.17 11.38 -12.73
C TRP A 175 7.28 10.44 -13.55
N ARG A 176 6.27 9.82 -12.91
CA ARG A 176 5.52 8.70 -13.52
C ARG A 176 4.07 9.00 -13.88
N MET A 177 3.50 10.11 -13.40
CA MET A 177 2.09 10.47 -13.67
C MET A 177 2.00 11.55 -14.77
N PRO A 178 1.14 11.43 -15.78
CA PRO A 178 0.96 12.52 -16.74
C PRO A 178 0.15 13.65 -16.08
N VAL A 179 0.52 14.89 -16.41
CA VAL A 179 -0.19 16.11 -16.02
C VAL A 179 -0.34 16.93 -17.29
N ASP A 180 -1.57 17.10 -17.75
CA ASP A 180 -1.89 17.71 -19.04
C ASP A 180 -1.40 19.16 -19.11
N ALA A 181 -1.47 19.90 -17.99
CA ALA A 181 -0.92 21.25 -17.90
C ALA A 181 0.63 21.31 -17.97
N TYR A 182 1.31 20.19 -17.69
CA TYR A 182 2.76 20.09 -17.58
C TYR A 182 3.31 18.84 -18.29
N PRO A 183 3.15 18.72 -19.62
CA PRO A 183 3.48 17.50 -20.37
C PRO A 183 4.95 17.09 -20.26
N ALA A 184 5.86 18.06 -20.09
CA ALA A 184 7.29 17.78 -19.97
C ALA A 184 7.65 16.98 -18.70
N LEU A 185 6.76 16.92 -17.69
CA LEU A 185 6.96 16.05 -16.53
C LEU A 185 7.11 14.59 -16.97
N THR A 186 6.36 14.13 -17.97
CA THR A 186 6.53 12.79 -18.53
C THR A 186 7.40 12.74 -19.77
N GLU A 187 7.45 13.79 -20.61
CA GLU A 187 8.32 13.79 -21.80
C GLU A 187 9.82 13.85 -21.44
N VAL A 188 10.16 14.57 -20.37
CA VAL A 188 11.54 14.72 -19.86
C VAL A 188 11.70 14.00 -18.54
N GLY A 189 10.86 14.31 -17.55
CA GLY A 189 11.02 13.84 -16.17
C GLY A 189 10.87 12.33 -15.99
N SER A 190 10.31 11.61 -16.96
CA SER A 190 10.18 10.15 -16.90
C SER A 190 11.43 9.40 -17.38
N VAL A 191 12.41 10.08 -17.96
CA VAL A 191 13.58 9.48 -18.59
C VAL A 191 14.84 9.94 -17.89
N ARG A 192 15.68 8.99 -17.44
CA ARG A 192 17.03 9.28 -16.95
C ARG A 192 18.08 8.55 -17.78
N GLY A 193 19.22 9.20 -17.96
CA GLY A 193 20.42 8.60 -18.54
C GLY A 193 21.25 7.85 -17.49
N GLY A 194 22.58 7.94 -17.64
CA GLY A 194 23.54 7.28 -16.75
C GLY A 194 24.00 5.92 -17.29
N ALA A 195 24.71 5.16 -16.44
CA ALA A 195 25.25 3.84 -16.81
C ALA A 195 24.15 2.83 -17.13
N GLU A 196 22.98 2.99 -16.52
CA GLU A 196 21.77 2.20 -16.78
C GLU A 196 20.61 3.15 -17.08
N PRO A 197 20.44 3.57 -18.36
CA PRO A 197 19.31 4.40 -18.76
C PRO A 197 17.98 3.74 -18.41
N HIS A 198 17.03 4.52 -17.90
CA HIS A 198 15.74 4.02 -17.45
C HIS A 198 14.63 5.01 -17.80
N ALA A 199 13.48 4.49 -18.19
CA ALA A 199 12.33 5.28 -18.63
C ALA A 199 11.00 4.64 -18.23
N GLY A 200 9.93 5.43 -18.24
CA GLY A 200 8.56 4.95 -18.13
C GLY A 200 7.64 5.94 -17.42
N ALA A 201 6.44 6.10 -17.94
CA ALA A 201 5.36 6.84 -17.32
C ALA A 201 4.04 6.11 -17.58
N TYR A 202 3.07 6.32 -16.71
CA TYR A 202 1.71 5.86 -16.92
C TYR A 202 0.95 6.83 -17.81
N THR A 203 -0.14 6.36 -18.40
CA THR A 203 -1.20 7.22 -18.92
C THR A 203 -2.27 7.45 -17.85
N ALA A 204 -3.03 8.55 -17.95
CA ALA A 204 -4.16 8.78 -17.06
C ALA A 204 -5.21 7.67 -17.16
N ALA A 205 -5.37 7.06 -18.35
CA ALA A 205 -6.27 5.92 -18.56
C ALA A 205 -5.80 4.66 -17.81
N GLU A 206 -4.49 4.37 -17.80
CA GLU A 206 -3.92 3.26 -17.03
C GLU A 206 -4.11 3.45 -15.53
N LEU A 207 -3.89 4.67 -15.02
CA LEU A 207 -4.06 4.99 -13.59
C LEU A 207 -5.54 4.90 -13.18
N ARG A 208 -6.47 5.49 -13.94
CA ARG A 208 -7.92 5.33 -13.69
C ARG A 208 -8.35 3.87 -13.76
N GLY A 209 -7.80 3.11 -14.71
CA GLY A 209 -8.02 1.68 -14.83
C GLY A 209 -7.48 0.88 -13.64
N LEU A 210 -6.34 1.26 -13.07
CA LEU A 210 -5.79 0.68 -11.84
C LEU A 210 -6.66 0.99 -10.64
N VAL A 211 -7.09 2.25 -10.47
CA VAL A 211 -7.98 2.68 -9.39
C VAL A 211 -9.28 1.88 -9.39
N ALA A 212 -9.94 1.76 -10.55
CA ALA A 212 -11.16 0.98 -10.68
C ALA A 212 -10.93 -0.50 -10.35
N TYR A 213 -9.83 -1.07 -10.86
CA TYR A 213 -9.45 -2.45 -10.60
C TYR A 213 -9.20 -2.73 -9.11
N ALA A 214 -8.52 -1.81 -8.42
CA ALA A 214 -8.23 -1.90 -7.00
C ALA A 214 -9.50 -1.76 -6.15
N ALA A 215 -10.41 -0.84 -6.51
CA ALA A 215 -11.68 -0.65 -5.83
C ALA A 215 -12.54 -1.93 -5.84
N GLU A 216 -12.58 -2.68 -6.96
CA GLU A 216 -13.28 -3.97 -7.05
C GLU A 216 -12.74 -5.02 -6.06
N ARG A 217 -11.51 -4.85 -5.57
CA ARG A 217 -10.83 -5.72 -4.60
C ARG A 217 -10.81 -5.15 -3.19
N GLY A 218 -11.43 -3.98 -2.99
CA GLY A 218 -11.44 -3.26 -1.73
C GLY A 218 -10.06 -2.70 -1.39
N VAL A 219 -9.26 -2.31 -2.38
CA VAL A 219 -7.98 -1.64 -2.18
C VAL A 219 -8.10 -0.21 -2.67
N ALA A 220 -7.85 0.77 -1.80
CA ALA A 220 -7.74 2.16 -2.17
C ALA A 220 -6.34 2.43 -2.74
N VAL A 221 -6.25 3.24 -3.80
CA VAL A 221 -4.96 3.71 -4.34
C VAL A 221 -4.75 5.14 -3.85
N VAL A 222 -3.75 5.33 -3.00
CA VAL A 222 -3.33 6.63 -2.46
C VAL A 222 -2.15 7.10 -3.30
N PRO A 223 -2.28 8.20 -4.07
CA PRO A 223 -1.17 8.74 -4.83
C PRO A 223 -0.23 9.54 -3.93
N GLU A 224 1.04 9.54 -4.28
CA GLU A 224 2.05 10.42 -3.71
C GLU A 224 2.72 11.25 -4.80
N ILE A 225 2.73 12.57 -4.59
CA ILE A 225 3.54 13.51 -5.34
C ILE A 225 4.48 14.18 -4.35
N GLU A 226 5.76 13.85 -4.44
CA GLU A 226 6.83 14.37 -3.59
C GLU A 226 6.97 15.89 -3.73
N MET A 227 6.97 16.58 -2.58
CA MET A 227 7.24 18.01 -2.49
C MET A 227 7.60 18.43 -1.06
N PRO A 228 8.43 19.48 -0.86
CA PRO A 228 9.22 20.20 -1.86
C PRO A 228 10.58 19.55 -2.17
N GLY A 229 10.99 18.54 -1.39
CA GLY A 229 12.11 17.65 -1.68
C GLY A 229 11.78 16.66 -2.80
N HIS A 230 12.73 15.78 -3.12
CA HIS A 230 12.55 14.70 -4.11
C HIS A 230 11.94 15.15 -5.45
N ALA A 231 12.27 16.36 -5.88
CA ALA A 231 11.60 17.05 -6.99
C ALA A 231 12.47 17.18 -8.25
N ARG A 232 13.67 16.57 -8.28
CA ARG A 232 14.63 16.82 -9.36
C ARG A 232 14.14 16.40 -10.75
N ALA A 233 13.28 15.39 -10.87
CA ALA A 233 12.65 15.07 -12.15
C ALA A 233 11.74 16.20 -12.67
N ALA A 234 10.97 16.83 -11.78
CA ALA A 234 10.15 17.99 -12.12
C ALA A 234 11.01 19.22 -12.48
N LEU A 235 12.11 19.43 -11.74
CA LEU A 235 13.06 20.51 -12.00
C LEU A 235 13.83 20.33 -13.31
N ALA A 236 14.12 19.09 -13.72
CA ALA A 236 14.71 18.81 -15.03
C ALA A 236 13.73 19.13 -16.17
N ALA A 237 12.44 18.81 -16.00
CA ALA A 237 11.39 19.14 -16.96
C ALA A 237 11.09 20.66 -17.01
N TYR A 238 11.10 21.31 -15.86
CA TYR A 238 10.74 22.72 -15.69
C TYR A 238 11.73 23.44 -14.76
N PRO A 239 12.92 23.83 -15.27
CA PRO A 239 13.97 24.45 -14.44
C PRO A 239 13.58 25.72 -13.70
N ARG A 240 12.58 26.46 -14.22
CA ARG A 240 12.03 27.67 -13.59
C ARG A 240 11.40 27.44 -12.21
N LEU A 241 11.03 26.19 -11.89
CA LEU A 241 10.49 25.83 -10.58
C LEU A 241 11.55 25.76 -9.48
N GLY A 242 12.85 25.82 -9.81
CA GLY A 242 13.95 25.71 -8.86
C GLY A 242 14.35 27.04 -8.19
N ASN A 243 15.40 26.98 -7.37
CA ASN A 243 15.92 28.13 -6.62
C ASN A 243 16.96 28.96 -7.38
N VAL A 244 17.54 28.43 -8.46
CA VAL A 244 18.62 29.05 -9.23
C VAL A 244 18.13 29.31 -10.66
N PRO A 245 17.76 30.56 -11.01
CA PRO A 245 17.26 30.90 -12.33
C PRO A 245 18.22 30.48 -13.45
N GLY A 246 17.70 29.78 -14.47
CA GLY A 246 18.46 29.37 -15.65
C GLY A 246 19.36 28.14 -15.46
N ARG A 247 19.41 27.52 -14.27
CA ARG A 247 20.16 26.27 -14.05
C ARG A 247 19.46 25.10 -14.76
N ALA A 248 20.06 24.60 -15.84
CA ALA A 248 19.64 23.35 -16.44
C ALA A 248 19.98 22.17 -15.53
N LEU A 249 19.05 21.24 -15.38
CA LEU A 249 19.19 20.04 -14.56
C LEU A 249 18.82 18.82 -15.40
N GLU A 250 19.54 17.73 -15.17
CA GLU A 250 19.15 16.41 -15.63
C GLU A 250 18.40 15.68 -14.51
N VAL A 251 17.49 14.78 -14.92
CA VAL A 251 16.86 13.80 -14.02
C VAL A 251 17.97 13.02 -13.31
N TRP A 252 17.84 12.83 -12.00
CA TRP A 252 18.94 12.34 -11.20
C TRP A 252 19.25 10.86 -11.50
N THR A 253 20.54 10.54 -11.50
CA THR A 253 21.06 9.19 -11.82
C THR A 253 21.71 8.51 -10.62
N GLN A 254 21.55 9.10 -9.43
CA GLN A 254 22.09 8.63 -8.15
C GLN A 254 20.95 8.46 -7.14
N TRP A 255 21.24 7.72 -6.08
CA TRP A 255 20.35 7.52 -4.93
C TRP A 255 20.77 8.43 -3.78
N GLY A 256 19.86 8.64 -2.82
CA GLY A 256 20.08 9.43 -1.61
C GLY A 256 19.24 10.70 -1.59
N VAL A 257 19.72 11.70 -0.83
CA VAL A 257 19.02 12.97 -0.63
C VAL A 257 19.54 14.01 -1.61
N CYS A 258 18.65 14.58 -2.43
CA CYS A 258 19.04 15.64 -3.37
C CYS A 258 18.95 17.03 -2.72
N ASP A 259 20.03 17.80 -2.77
CA ASP A 259 20.04 19.19 -2.28
C ASP A 259 19.27 20.17 -3.18
N THR A 260 18.78 19.71 -4.34
CA THR A 260 18.03 20.55 -5.29
C THR A 260 16.54 20.35 -5.08
N VAL A 261 15.88 21.36 -4.52
CA VAL A 261 14.48 21.31 -4.09
C VAL A 261 13.65 22.35 -4.85
N LEU A 262 12.32 22.23 -4.76
CA LEU A 262 11.42 23.24 -5.33
C LEU A 262 11.69 24.63 -4.73
N GLY A 263 11.46 25.67 -5.53
CA GLY A 263 11.40 27.04 -5.04
C GLY A 263 10.14 27.31 -4.20
N VAL A 264 10.05 28.51 -3.65
CA VAL A 264 8.93 28.95 -2.80
C VAL A 264 8.21 30.19 -3.34
N HIS A 265 8.40 30.48 -4.63
CA HIS A 265 7.74 31.59 -5.33
C HIS A 265 6.38 31.15 -5.89
N ASP A 266 5.53 32.11 -6.27
CA ASP A 266 4.11 31.84 -6.56
C ASP A 266 3.90 30.86 -7.72
N GLU A 267 4.76 30.89 -8.73
CA GLU A 267 4.70 29.94 -9.85
C GLU A 267 4.83 28.48 -9.38
N VAL A 268 5.64 28.20 -8.35
CA VAL A 268 5.75 26.84 -7.78
C VAL A 268 4.47 26.46 -7.05
N LEU A 269 3.87 27.37 -6.30
CA LEU A 269 2.60 27.09 -5.61
C LEU A 269 1.46 26.84 -6.62
N ASP A 270 1.43 27.59 -7.71
CA ASP A 270 0.49 27.38 -8.82
C ASP A 270 0.73 26.03 -9.53
N PHE A 271 2.00 25.68 -9.74
CA PHE A 271 2.38 24.36 -10.25
C PHE A 271 1.87 23.24 -9.33
N CYS A 272 2.15 23.30 -8.03
CA CYS A 272 1.70 22.30 -7.07
C CYS A 272 0.17 22.16 -7.04
N ARG A 273 -0.57 23.29 -7.00
CA ARG A 273 -2.04 23.28 -7.03
C ARG A 273 -2.58 22.65 -8.31
N THR A 274 -1.99 22.97 -9.46
CA THR A 274 -2.42 22.45 -10.76
C THR A 274 -2.16 20.95 -10.86
N VAL A 275 -0.95 20.50 -10.51
CA VAL A 275 -0.59 19.07 -10.47
C VAL A 275 -1.53 18.32 -9.54
N LEU A 276 -1.73 18.81 -8.31
CA LEU A 276 -2.61 18.16 -7.35
C LEU A 276 -4.06 18.15 -7.83
N GLY A 277 -4.56 19.20 -8.49
CA GLY A 277 -5.87 19.20 -9.13
C GLY A 277 -6.06 18.01 -10.08
N GLU A 278 -5.09 17.77 -10.97
CA GLU A 278 -5.13 16.64 -11.90
C GLU A 278 -4.95 15.28 -11.20
N VAL A 279 -4.21 15.23 -10.08
CA VAL A 279 -4.16 14.05 -9.20
C VAL A 279 -5.55 13.72 -8.66
N LEU A 280 -6.31 14.72 -8.21
CA LEU A 280 -7.66 14.49 -7.66
C LEU A 280 -8.67 13.99 -8.70
N ASP A 281 -8.45 14.31 -9.98
CA ASP A 281 -9.28 13.84 -11.11
C ASP A 281 -9.03 12.37 -11.47
N VAL A 282 -7.89 11.81 -11.07
CA VAL A 282 -7.52 10.40 -11.30
C VAL A 282 -7.78 9.56 -10.05
N PHE A 283 -7.48 10.09 -8.88
CA PHE A 283 -7.48 9.34 -7.63
C PHE A 283 -8.63 9.80 -6.71
N PRO A 284 -9.67 8.97 -6.54
CA PRO A 284 -10.81 9.30 -5.69
C PRO A 284 -10.51 9.13 -4.20
N SER A 285 -9.31 8.65 -3.82
CA SER A 285 -8.90 8.49 -2.43
C SER A 285 -9.14 9.77 -1.62
N PRO A 286 -9.67 9.67 -0.38
CA PRO A 286 -9.76 10.84 0.48
C PRO A 286 -8.38 11.33 0.91
N TYR A 287 -7.35 10.48 0.88
CA TYR A 287 -5.97 10.84 1.20
C TYR A 287 -5.14 11.07 -0.07
N VAL A 288 -4.29 12.08 -0.02
CA VAL A 288 -3.22 12.34 -0.99
C VAL A 288 -1.92 12.54 -0.21
N HIS A 289 -0.89 11.78 -0.56
CA HIS A 289 0.43 11.91 0.05
C HIS A 289 1.22 13.01 -0.69
N VAL A 290 1.85 13.89 0.07
CA VAL A 290 2.61 15.03 -0.48
C VAL A 290 4.11 14.94 -0.19
N GLY A 291 4.57 13.77 0.27
CA GLY A 291 5.96 13.54 0.61
C GLY A 291 6.36 14.29 1.88
N GLY A 292 7.31 15.21 1.73
CA GLY A 292 7.69 16.19 2.75
C GLY A 292 8.91 15.79 3.60
N ASP A 293 9.44 14.59 3.37
CA ASP A 293 10.68 14.09 3.93
C ASP A 293 11.92 14.68 3.25
N GLU A 294 13.08 14.41 3.87
CA GLU A 294 14.43 14.59 3.31
C GLU A 294 14.58 15.81 2.37
N CYS A 295 14.16 16.99 2.85
CA CYS A 295 14.21 18.23 2.10
C CYS A 295 15.34 19.15 2.62
N PRO A 296 16.55 19.09 2.03
CA PRO A 296 17.62 20.03 2.37
C PRO A 296 17.21 21.47 2.05
N VAL A 297 17.04 22.27 3.11
CA VAL A 297 16.67 23.69 2.99
C VAL A 297 17.82 24.61 2.59
N THR A 298 18.99 24.05 2.26
CA THR A 298 20.23 24.78 1.93
C THR A 298 20.07 25.73 0.73
N GLU A 299 19.35 25.29 -0.32
CA GLU A 299 19.07 26.17 -1.46
C GLU A 299 18.19 27.36 -1.08
N TRP A 300 17.26 27.21 -0.12
CA TRP A 300 16.43 28.31 0.35
C TRP A 300 17.22 29.32 1.19
N GLU A 301 18.24 28.89 1.92
CA GLU A 301 19.09 29.80 2.70
C GLU A 301 19.87 30.78 1.80
N THR A 302 20.20 30.36 0.58
CA THR A 302 20.97 31.17 -0.39
C THR A 302 20.10 31.81 -1.47
N SER A 303 18.86 31.31 -1.67
CA SER A 303 17.91 31.85 -2.65
C SER A 303 17.37 33.22 -2.25
N THR A 304 17.54 34.22 -3.13
CA THR A 304 17.00 35.57 -2.91
C THR A 304 15.47 35.57 -2.80
N ALA A 305 14.80 34.74 -3.61
CA ALA A 305 13.34 34.60 -3.58
C ALA A 305 12.86 33.99 -2.26
N ALA A 306 13.54 32.95 -1.77
CA ALA A 306 13.18 32.28 -0.52
C ALA A 306 13.42 33.18 0.70
N ARG A 307 14.57 33.87 0.76
CA ARG A 307 14.85 34.86 1.83
C ARG A 307 13.84 35.99 1.85
N ARG A 308 13.43 36.48 0.67
CA ARG A 308 12.37 37.49 0.57
C ARG A 308 11.04 36.95 1.08
N ARG A 309 10.62 35.76 0.66
CA ARG A 309 9.38 35.11 1.10
C ARG A 309 9.36 34.90 2.62
N ALA A 310 10.46 34.41 3.20
CA ALA A 310 10.58 34.26 4.65
C ALA A 310 10.41 35.60 5.39
N ALA A 311 11.02 36.69 4.87
CA ALA A 311 10.87 38.02 5.46
C ALA A 311 9.45 38.58 5.33
N GLU A 312 8.79 38.39 4.17
CA GLU A 312 7.39 38.79 3.93
C GLU A 312 6.42 38.08 4.90
N LEU A 313 6.71 36.83 5.24
CA LEU A 313 5.92 36.01 6.16
C LEU A 313 6.31 36.22 7.65
N GLY A 314 7.35 37.00 7.93
CA GLY A 314 7.86 37.21 9.29
C GLY A 314 8.47 35.97 9.94
N LEU A 315 8.98 35.03 9.13
CA LEU A 315 9.62 33.80 9.62
C LEU A 315 11.04 34.09 10.13
N GLY A 316 11.48 33.34 11.14
CA GLY A 316 12.79 33.51 11.76
C GLY A 316 13.95 33.11 10.84
N SER A 317 13.69 32.17 9.92
CA SER A 317 14.67 31.70 8.94
C SER A 317 14.01 31.10 7.70
N PRO A 318 14.72 31.02 6.55
CA PRO A 318 14.22 30.29 5.37
C PRO A 318 13.94 28.80 5.62
N LYS A 319 14.49 28.18 6.67
CA LYS A 319 14.20 26.78 7.01
C LYS A 319 12.74 26.56 7.36
N GLU A 320 12.12 27.55 8.00
CA GLU A 320 10.70 27.53 8.40
C GLU A 320 9.76 27.55 7.19
N LEU A 321 10.26 27.86 5.99
CA LEU A 321 9.48 27.77 4.75
C LEU A 321 9.04 26.33 4.44
N HIS A 322 9.68 25.30 5.01
CA HIS A 322 9.26 23.91 4.81
C HIS A 322 7.85 23.67 5.37
N GLY A 323 7.64 24.01 6.64
CA GLY A 323 6.32 23.91 7.27
C GLY A 323 5.28 24.82 6.62
N TRP A 324 5.67 26.04 6.23
CA TRP A 324 4.78 26.94 5.50
C TRP A 324 4.37 26.37 4.13
N PHE A 325 5.32 25.81 3.36
CA PHE A 325 5.06 25.23 2.04
C PHE A 325 4.09 24.05 2.15
N LEU A 326 4.34 23.12 3.08
CA LEU A 326 3.43 22.01 3.36
C LEU A 326 2.06 22.52 3.80
N GLY A 327 2.00 23.61 4.59
CA GLY A 327 0.75 24.30 4.93
C GLY A 327 -0.02 24.76 3.69
N GLN A 328 0.62 25.44 2.75
CA GLN A 328 -0.03 25.91 1.51
C GLN A 328 -0.62 24.76 0.68
N VAL A 329 0.12 23.66 0.57
CA VAL A 329 -0.31 22.46 -0.15
C VAL A 329 -1.46 21.76 0.59
N GLY A 330 -1.35 21.64 1.91
CA GLY A 330 -2.38 21.06 2.76
C GLY A 330 -3.68 21.84 2.72
N ASP A 331 -3.63 23.17 2.81
CA ASP A 331 -4.79 24.06 2.71
C ASP A 331 -5.53 23.87 1.39
N PHE A 332 -4.80 23.73 0.28
CA PHE A 332 -5.40 23.42 -1.02
C PHE A 332 -6.13 22.07 -0.98
N LEU A 333 -5.49 21.00 -0.48
CA LEU A 333 -6.11 19.68 -0.40
C LEU A 333 -7.36 19.69 0.48
N LEU A 334 -7.31 20.34 1.64
CA LEU A 334 -8.45 20.49 2.55
C LEU A 334 -9.60 21.24 1.87
N ALA A 335 -9.30 22.32 1.14
CA ALA A 335 -10.30 23.07 0.37
C ALA A 335 -10.96 22.23 -0.74
N GLN A 336 -10.26 21.22 -1.27
CA GLN A 336 -10.79 20.23 -2.23
C GLN A 336 -11.47 19.01 -1.55
N GLY A 337 -11.65 19.04 -0.23
CA GLY A 337 -12.26 17.94 0.53
C GLY A 337 -11.37 16.71 0.68
N ARG A 338 -10.06 16.88 0.54
CA ARG A 338 -9.04 15.83 0.68
C ARG A 338 -8.26 15.99 1.97
N ARG A 339 -7.71 14.89 2.46
CA ARG A 339 -6.89 14.83 3.66
C ARG A 339 -5.41 14.78 3.27
N PRO A 340 -4.61 15.77 3.65
CA PRO A 340 -3.18 15.72 3.40
C PRO A 340 -2.53 14.64 4.26
N LEU A 341 -1.65 13.87 3.62
CA LEU A 341 -0.82 12.84 4.23
C LEU A 341 0.65 13.15 3.92
N CYS A 342 1.55 13.01 4.89
CA CYS A 342 2.98 13.24 4.66
C CYS A 342 3.85 12.32 5.51
N TRP A 343 5.13 12.22 5.15
CA TRP A 343 6.14 11.65 6.03
C TRP A 343 6.32 12.56 7.24
N ALA A 344 6.51 11.96 8.41
CA ALA A 344 6.82 12.75 9.61
C ALA A 344 8.33 13.02 9.66
N GLU A 345 8.70 14.29 9.78
CA GLU A 345 10.08 14.71 10.01
C GLU A 345 10.26 15.36 11.38
N ASP A 346 11.47 15.32 11.92
CA ASP A 346 11.80 16.03 13.18
C ASP A 346 11.94 17.55 12.98
N SER A 347 12.12 17.98 11.73
CA SER A 347 12.62 19.31 11.35
C SER A 347 11.59 20.45 11.39
N GLY A 348 10.35 20.22 11.85
CA GLY A 348 9.37 21.30 11.98
C GLY A 348 8.02 20.88 12.55
N ALA A 349 7.20 21.87 12.89
CA ALA A 349 5.80 21.65 13.18
C ALA A 349 5.05 21.42 11.86
N LEU A 350 4.52 20.22 11.67
CA LEU A 350 3.60 19.92 10.57
C LEU A 350 2.23 20.56 10.87
N PRO A 351 1.47 20.98 9.85
CA PRO A 351 0.12 21.51 10.07
C PRO A 351 -0.77 20.48 10.77
N ALA A 352 -1.57 20.92 11.75
CA ALA A 352 -2.31 20.03 12.64
C ALA A 352 -3.30 19.09 11.92
N ASP A 353 -3.81 19.50 10.75
CA ASP A 353 -4.78 18.75 9.95
C ASP A 353 -4.15 17.61 9.11
N PHE A 354 -2.82 17.47 9.13
CA PHE A 354 -2.14 16.38 8.45
C PHE A 354 -2.29 15.07 9.21
N THR A 355 -2.57 14.01 8.45
CA THR A 355 -2.22 12.65 8.86
C THR A 355 -0.74 12.44 8.55
N VAL A 356 -0.01 11.73 9.42
CA VAL A 356 1.45 11.63 9.29
C VAL A 356 1.96 10.20 9.35
N MET A 357 3.08 9.95 8.66
CA MET A 357 3.74 8.64 8.53
C MET A 357 5.11 8.67 9.23
N PRO A 358 5.17 8.44 10.55
CA PRO A 358 6.41 8.33 11.29
C PRO A 358 7.14 7.04 10.93
N TRP A 359 8.35 7.22 10.40
CA TRP A 359 9.08 6.14 9.77
C TRP A 359 10.31 5.65 10.55
N ARG A 360 10.72 6.33 11.62
CA ARG A 360 11.92 5.97 12.40
C ARG A 360 11.67 4.80 13.36
N ASP A 361 10.83 5.02 14.36
CA ASP A 361 10.54 4.06 15.42
C ASP A 361 9.19 4.37 16.10
N ALA A 362 8.86 3.58 17.13
CA ALA A 362 7.64 3.76 17.91
C ALA A 362 7.62 5.10 18.68
N ALA A 363 8.76 5.60 19.16
CA ALA A 363 8.81 6.85 19.92
C ALA A 363 8.51 8.05 19.01
N HIS A 364 9.00 8.03 17.78
CA HIS A 364 8.65 9.01 16.75
C HIS A 364 7.14 9.06 16.51
N GLY A 365 6.48 7.90 16.38
CA GLY A 365 5.03 7.86 16.21
C GLY A 365 4.24 8.31 17.43
N LEU A 366 4.69 7.94 18.63
CA LEU A 366 4.08 8.43 19.88
C LEU A 366 4.17 9.95 19.99
N ALA A 367 5.30 10.55 19.58
CA ALA A 367 5.47 12.00 19.57
C ALA A 367 4.49 12.68 18.60
N ALA A 368 4.31 12.14 17.39
CA ALA A 368 3.34 12.64 16.43
C ALA A 368 1.89 12.54 16.94
N ALA A 369 1.50 11.39 17.51
CA ALA A 369 0.17 11.21 18.09
C ALA A 369 -0.10 12.17 19.26
N ARG A 370 0.91 12.43 20.12
CA ARG A 370 0.82 13.39 21.23
C ARG A 370 0.67 14.85 20.76
N ARG A 371 1.14 15.17 19.55
CA ARG A 371 0.93 16.47 18.91
C ARG A 371 -0.46 16.61 18.28
N GLY A 372 -1.27 15.55 18.28
CA GLY A 372 -2.67 15.57 17.86
C GLY A 372 -2.93 15.03 16.46
N HIS A 373 -1.90 14.60 15.73
CA HIS A 373 -2.05 14.02 14.40
C HIS A 373 -2.64 12.61 14.46
N ASP A 374 -3.40 12.26 13.43
CA ASP A 374 -3.66 10.86 13.11
C ASP A 374 -2.39 10.24 12.47
N VAL A 375 -2.10 8.98 12.80
CA VAL A 375 -0.79 8.36 12.53
C VAL A 375 -0.95 7.04 11.80
N ILE A 376 -0.12 6.83 10.77
CA ILE A 376 0.09 5.53 10.13
C ILE A 376 1.53 5.10 10.43
N MET A 377 1.71 4.06 11.24
CA MET A 377 3.03 3.65 11.71
C MET A 377 3.82 2.91 10.65
N THR A 378 5.03 3.40 10.35
CA THR A 378 5.91 2.85 9.31
C THR A 378 7.38 2.75 9.74
N PRO A 379 7.70 2.26 10.96
CA PRO A 379 9.08 2.17 11.44
C PRO A 379 9.96 1.31 10.50
N TYR A 380 11.06 1.87 10.01
CA TYR A 380 11.82 1.27 8.91
C TYR A 380 12.37 -0.13 9.23
N ARG A 381 12.78 -0.36 10.48
CA ARG A 381 13.32 -1.66 10.95
C ARG A 381 12.30 -2.80 11.02
N SER A 382 11.04 -2.54 10.73
CA SER A 382 9.99 -3.57 10.70
C SER A 382 9.00 -3.41 9.55
N THR A 383 9.14 -2.38 8.71
CA THR A 383 8.19 -2.11 7.63
C THR A 383 8.84 -1.79 6.29
N TYR A 384 10.16 -1.56 6.22
CA TYR A 384 10.84 -1.31 4.95
C TYR A 384 11.32 -2.63 4.36
N LEU A 385 10.75 -2.98 3.21
CA LEU A 385 10.91 -4.26 2.54
C LEU A 385 12.04 -4.24 1.51
N ASP A 386 12.59 -3.08 1.19
CA ASP A 386 13.82 -2.89 0.43
C ASP A 386 15.08 -3.35 1.18
N TYR A 387 15.00 -3.49 2.51
CA TYR A 387 16.07 -4.08 3.30
C TYR A 387 16.21 -5.60 3.06
N PRO A 388 17.43 -6.14 3.09
CA PRO A 388 17.69 -7.58 2.99
C PRO A 388 16.87 -8.41 4.00
N GLN A 389 16.44 -9.61 3.58
CA GLN A 389 15.67 -10.53 4.45
C GLN A 389 16.56 -11.44 5.30
N SER A 390 17.82 -11.58 4.95
CA SER A 390 18.81 -12.38 5.66
C SER A 390 20.22 -11.82 5.47
N ASP A 391 21.15 -12.29 6.28
CA ASP A 391 22.59 -12.03 6.18
C ASP A 391 23.31 -13.02 5.25
N ASP A 392 22.54 -13.86 4.55
CA ASP A 392 23.11 -14.85 3.63
C ASP A 392 23.79 -14.15 2.44
N PRO A 393 25.01 -14.56 2.04
CA PRO A 393 25.69 -13.98 0.89
C PRO A 393 24.93 -14.07 -0.44
N ALA A 394 23.96 -14.99 -0.55
CA ALA A 394 23.09 -15.14 -1.72
C ALA A 394 21.81 -14.28 -1.65
N GLU A 395 21.57 -13.55 -0.55
CA GLU A 395 20.48 -12.58 -0.47
C GLU A 395 20.70 -11.47 -1.52
N PRO A 396 19.68 -11.12 -2.32
CA PRO A 396 19.79 -10.04 -3.28
C PRO A 396 20.22 -8.72 -2.61
N PRO A 397 20.97 -7.86 -3.31
CA PRO A 397 21.27 -6.52 -2.81
C PRO A 397 19.98 -5.78 -2.47
N GLY A 398 19.94 -5.23 -1.26
CA GLY A 398 18.88 -4.36 -0.78
C GLY A 398 19.47 -3.09 -0.22
N GLN A 399 18.63 -2.31 0.43
CA GLN A 399 19.05 -1.08 1.09
C GLN A 399 20.17 -1.37 2.10
N ALA A 400 21.16 -0.48 2.12
CA ALA A 400 22.27 -0.60 3.05
C ALA A 400 21.74 -0.51 4.50
N GLY A 401 22.05 -1.51 5.32
CA GLY A 401 21.57 -1.56 6.70
C GLY A 401 21.49 -2.96 7.26
N GLY A 402 20.85 -3.08 8.42
CA GLY A 402 20.58 -4.37 9.06
C GLY A 402 19.42 -5.12 8.41
N VAL A 403 19.33 -6.42 8.67
CA VAL A 403 18.27 -7.28 8.14
C VAL A 403 16.89 -6.89 8.70
N VAL A 404 15.89 -6.83 7.83
CA VAL A 404 14.47 -6.77 8.19
C VAL A 404 13.84 -8.11 7.84
N ASP A 405 13.99 -9.06 8.76
CA ASP A 405 13.45 -10.41 8.60
C ASP A 405 11.94 -10.47 8.84
N LEU A 406 11.35 -11.62 8.50
CA LEU A 406 9.93 -11.89 8.69
C LEU A 406 9.45 -11.70 10.14
N ARG A 407 10.30 -12.03 11.13
CA ARG A 407 9.95 -11.93 12.55
C ARG A 407 9.97 -10.48 13.02
N ALA A 408 10.87 -9.66 12.49
CA ALA A 408 10.93 -8.22 12.72
C ALA A 408 9.65 -7.52 12.26
N VAL A 409 9.11 -7.95 11.12
CA VAL A 409 7.81 -7.47 10.62
C VAL A 409 6.66 -7.95 11.52
N HIS A 410 6.61 -9.24 11.87
CA HIS A 410 5.52 -9.79 12.69
C HIS A 410 5.53 -9.27 14.13
N ARG A 411 6.69 -8.99 14.74
CA ARG A 411 6.69 -8.47 16.12
C ARG A 411 6.23 -7.01 16.22
N ASN A 412 6.12 -6.29 15.10
CA ASN A 412 5.74 -4.89 15.10
C ASN A 412 4.30 -4.72 15.56
N ASP A 413 4.10 -4.04 16.68
CA ASP A 413 2.78 -3.56 17.10
C ASP A 413 2.68 -2.06 16.78
N PRO A 414 1.79 -1.65 15.84
CA PRO A 414 1.61 -0.25 15.48
C PRO A 414 1.08 0.62 16.64
N ALA A 415 0.38 0.04 17.61
CA ALA A 415 -0.08 0.77 18.79
C ALA A 415 0.19 -0.08 20.02
N PRO A 416 1.45 -0.09 20.52
CA PRO A 416 1.85 -0.87 21.68
C PRO A 416 0.98 -0.58 22.91
N ALA A 417 0.75 -1.61 23.74
CA ALA A 417 -0.16 -1.53 24.88
C ALA A 417 0.31 -0.57 26.01
N ASP A 418 1.57 -0.15 25.99
CA ASP A 418 2.15 0.82 26.93
C ASP A 418 1.92 2.28 26.48
N TRP A 419 1.30 2.51 25.32
CA TRP A 419 0.89 3.85 24.91
C TRP A 419 -0.35 4.31 25.68
N GLU A 420 -0.38 5.60 25.99
CA GLU A 420 -1.56 6.28 26.52
C GLU A 420 -2.77 6.06 25.60
N PRO A 421 -3.98 5.73 26.11
CA PRO A 421 -5.14 5.42 25.28
C PRO A 421 -5.50 6.51 24.27
N ALA A 422 -5.32 7.79 24.63
CA ALA A 422 -5.56 8.91 23.75
C ALA A 422 -4.59 8.96 22.54
N ALA A 423 -3.33 8.58 22.74
CA ALA A 423 -2.35 8.50 21.67
C ALA A 423 -2.57 7.24 20.81
N ALA A 424 -2.87 6.10 21.43
CA ALA A 424 -3.19 4.86 20.72
C ALA A 424 -4.42 5.00 19.81
N ALA A 425 -5.43 5.77 20.23
CA ALA A 425 -6.64 6.05 19.44
C ALA A 425 -6.38 6.85 18.16
N ARG A 426 -5.22 7.52 18.04
CA ARG A 426 -4.80 8.25 16.84
C ARG A 426 -4.14 7.36 15.79
N VAL A 427 -3.79 6.13 16.13
CA VAL A 427 -3.14 5.19 15.20
C VAL A 427 -4.19 4.61 14.26
N LEU A 428 -4.19 5.07 13.01
CA LEU A 428 -5.07 4.55 11.96
C LEU A 428 -4.67 3.14 11.52
N GLY A 429 -3.38 2.82 11.62
CA GLY A 429 -2.83 1.50 11.33
C GLY A 429 -1.36 1.50 10.94
N THR A 430 -0.98 0.63 9.99
CA THR A 430 0.42 0.45 9.57
C THR A 430 0.53 0.16 8.08
N GLN A 431 1.73 0.35 7.56
CA GLN A 431 2.04 0.15 6.15
C GLN A 431 3.49 -0.30 5.98
N ALA A 432 3.71 -1.20 5.02
CA ALA A 432 5.05 -1.57 4.57
C ALA A 432 5.49 -0.72 3.39
N GLN A 433 6.77 -0.33 3.32
CA GLN A 433 7.31 0.41 2.18
C GLN A 433 8.23 -0.47 1.38
N LEU A 434 8.15 -0.39 0.05
CA LEU A 434 9.11 -0.99 -0.85
C LEU A 434 9.69 0.10 -1.75
N TRP A 435 10.81 0.65 -1.31
CA TRP A 435 11.66 1.51 -2.11
C TRP A 435 12.40 0.69 -3.18
N THR A 436 12.68 1.29 -4.34
CA THR A 436 13.09 0.51 -5.52
C THR A 436 14.44 0.86 -6.10
N GLU A 437 15.35 1.51 -5.37
CA GLU A 437 16.74 1.78 -5.82
C GLU A 437 17.43 0.51 -6.35
N TYR A 438 17.25 -0.60 -5.65
CA TYR A 438 17.82 -1.92 -5.98
C TYR A 438 16.80 -2.93 -6.52
N VAL A 439 15.55 -2.51 -6.75
CA VAL A 439 14.43 -3.39 -7.11
C VAL A 439 13.94 -3.05 -8.52
N ARG A 440 14.54 -3.69 -9.52
CA ARG A 440 14.36 -3.32 -10.93
C ARG A 440 13.23 -4.06 -11.63
N THR A 441 12.82 -5.21 -11.10
CA THR A 441 11.86 -6.10 -11.76
C THR A 441 10.68 -6.45 -10.86
N PRO A 442 9.50 -6.72 -11.44
CA PRO A 442 8.34 -7.26 -10.71
C PRO A 442 8.68 -8.46 -9.83
N GLY A 443 9.54 -9.37 -10.32
CA GLY A 443 9.93 -10.57 -9.57
C GLY A 443 10.76 -10.27 -8.33
N GLN A 444 11.67 -9.30 -8.40
CA GLN A 444 12.42 -8.83 -7.23
C GLN A 444 11.50 -8.12 -6.23
N ALA A 445 10.55 -7.32 -6.71
CA ALA A 445 9.59 -6.64 -5.86
C ALA A 445 8.72 -7.65 -5.09
N GLU A 446 8.21 -8.69 -5.74
CA GLU A 446 7.45 -9.75 -5.07
C GLU A 446 8.29 -10.57 -4.10
N TYR A 447 9.55 -10.89 -4.47
CA TYR A 447 10.48 -11.61 -3.61
C TYR A 447 10.74 -10.86 -2.29
N LEU A 448 10.93 -9.54 -2.36
CA LEU A 448 11.12 -8.71 -1.17
C LEU A 448 9.82 -8.51 -0.41
N ALA A 449 8.70 -8.32 -1.11
CA ALA A 449 7.42 -8.08 -0.48
C ALA A 449 6.89 -9.30 0.29
N PHE A 450 7.08 -10.52 -0.22
CA PHE A 450 6.51 -11.74 0.34
C PHE A 450 7.60 -12.72 0.80
N PRO A 451 7.44 -13.36 1.98
CA PRO A 451 6.23 -13.42 2.81
C PRO A 451 6.05 -12.29 3.84
N ARG A 452 6.91 -11.26 3.85
CA ARG A 452 6.87 -10.18 4.86
C ARG A 452 5.54 -9.41 4.91
N LEU A 453 4.91 -9.12 3.77
CA LEU A 453 3.56 -8.52 3.75
C LEU A 453 2.49 -9.43 4.36
N ALA A 454 2.65 -10.76 4.32
CA ALA A 454 1.73 -11.67 5.00
C ALA A 454 1.86 -11.54 6.54
N ALA A 455 3.07 -11.31 7.07
CA ALA A 455 3.29 -11.01 8.48
C ALA A 455 2.70 -9.66 8.89
N LEU A 456 2.91 -8.61 8.09
CA LEU A 456 2.33 -7.29 8.36
C LEU A 456 0.80 -7.36 8.35
N ALA A 457 0.23 -8.04 7.36
CA ALA A 457 -1.21 -8.24 7.26
C ALA A 457 -1.78 -8.98 8.47
N ASP A 458 -1.09 -10.03 8.94
CA ASP A 458 -1.48 -10.80 10.12
C ASP A 458 -1.60 -9.92 11.36
N ARG A 459 -0.58 -9.11 11.64
CA ARG A 459 -0.52 -8.23 12.81
C ARG A 459 -1.45 -7.04 12.72
N ALA A 460 -1.59 -6.46 11.53
CA ALA A 460 -2.48 -5.33 11.30
C ALA A 460 -3.97 -5.74 11.38
N TRP A 461 -4.27 -7.02 11.15
CA TRP A 461 -5.61 -7.57 11.24
C TRP A 461 -5.93 -8.11 12.63
N ASN A 462 -5.09 -9.00 13.17
CA ASN A 462 -5.29 -9.64 14.48
C ASN A 462 -4.03 -9.52 15.36
N PRO A 463 -4.04 -8.62 16.36
CA PRO A 463 -2.89 -8.40 17.23
C PRO A 463 -2.66 -9.52 18.25
N ALA A 464 -3.62 -10.43 18.41
CA ALA A 464 -3.49 -11.57 19.31
C ALA A 464 -2.79 -12.77 18.65
N SER A 465 -2.56 -12.73 17.33
CA SER A 465 -1.85 -13.79 16.61
C SER A 465 -0.41 -13.92 17.11
N ASP A 466 -0.08 -15.05 17.72
CA ASP A 466 1.25 -15.35 18.22
C ASP A 466 2.16 -15.90 17.12
N TRP A 467 3.44 -15.54 17.20
CA TRP A 467 4.44 -15.96 16.21
C TRP A 467 4.59 -17.49 16.13
N ALA A 468 4.69 -18.17 17.26
CA ALA A 468 5.05 -19.57 17.34
C ALA A 468 3.83 -20.51 17.19
N THR A 469 2.70 -20.14 17.80
CA THR A 469 1.49 -20.98 17.81
C THR A 469 0.55 -20.73 16.64
N ASP A 470 0.53 -19.51 16.09
CA ASP A 470 -0.46 -19.12 15.07
C ASP A 470 0.18 -18.84 13.72
N PHE A 471 1.04 -17.80 13.65
CA PHE A 471 1.55 -17.29 12.39
C PHE A 471 2.50 -18.27 11.69
N ARG A 472 3.56 -18.74 12.37
CA ARG A 472 4.55 -19.65 11.76
C ARG A 472 3.92 -20.96 11.26
N PRO A 473 3.02 -21.63 12.00
CA PRO A 473 2.30 -22.80 11.49
C PRO A 473 1.38 -22.48 10.30
N ALA A 474 0.67 -21.35 10.34
CA ALA A 474 -0.16 -20.91 9.23
C ALA A 474 0.67 -20.64 7.97
N LEU A 475 1.84 -20.01 8.13
CA LEU A 475 2.73 -19.64 7.02
C LEU A 475 3.25 -20.86 6.29
N ARG A 476 3.65 -21.92 6.99
CA ARG A 476 4.08 -23.18 6.35
C ARG A 476 3.02 -23.76 5.41
N LEU A 477 1.74 -23.63 5.76
CA LEU A 477 0.65 -24.03 4.88
C LEU A 477 0.36 -22.99 3.79
N HIS A 478 0.64 -21.73 4.06
CA HIS A 478 0.45 -20.61 3.14
C HIS A 478 1.50 -20.56 2.03
N GLU A 479 2.70 -21.12 2.25
CA GLU A 479 3.73 -21.24 1.21
C GLU A 479 3.20 -21.94 -0.05
N ALA A 480 2.40 -23.00 0.09
CA ALA A 480 1.77 -23.65 -1.05
C ALA A 480 0.79 -22.74 -1.82
N ARG A 481 0.19 -21.75 -1.14
CA ARG A 481 -0.68 -20.73 -1.78
C ARG A 481 0.16 -19.68 -2.49
N LEU A 482 1.28 -19.26 -1.90
CA LEU A 482 2.23 -18.36 -2.56
C LEU A 482 2.83 -19.00 -3.81
N ASP A 483 3.18 -20.30 -3.74
CA ASP A 483 3.64 -21.09 -4.89
C ASP A 483 2.55 -21.16 -5.99
N ALA A 484 1.29 -21.43 -5.63
CA ALA A 484 0.18 -21.46 -6.57
C ALA A 484 -0.09 -20.09 -7.24
N LEU A 485 0.13 -19.00 -6.49
CA LEU A 485 0.09 -17.62 -6.98
C LEU A 485 1.36 -17.21 -7.75
N ARG A 486 2.35 -18.10 -7.81
CA ARG A 486 3.67 -17.92 -8.46
C ARG A 486 4.45 -16.74 -7.89
N VAL A 487 4.33 -16.50 -6.59
CA VAL A 487 5.14 -15.49 -5.89
C VAL A 487 6.57 -16.04 -5.78
N PRO A 488 7.58 -15.34 -6.31
CA PRO A 488 8.97 -15.74 -6.17
C PRO A 488 9.35 -15.84 -4.68
N ARG A 489 10.10 -16.87 -4.33
CA ARG A 489 10.65 -17.06 -2.99
C ARG A 489 12.08 -17.54 -3.05
N ARG A 490 12.79 -17.39 -1.94
CA ARG A 490 14.12 -17.96 -1.78
C ARG A 490 14.04 -19.48 -1.99
N GLY A 491 14.84 -20.00 -2.92
CA GLY A 491 14.97 -21.45 -3.11
C GLY A 491 15.47 -22.13 -1.84
N PRO A 492 15.23 -23.44 -1.64
CA PRO A 492 15.84 -24.15 -0.53
C PRO A 492 17.37 -23.96 -0.58
N ALA A 493 17.98 -23.70 0.58
CA ALA A 493 19.44 -23.66 0.67
C ALA A 493 20.01 -24.96 0.06
N PRO A 494 21.07 -24.90 -0.75
CA PRO A 494 21.68 -26.11 -1.29
C PRO A 494 22.03 -27.02 -0.10
N THR A 495 21.43 -28.20 -0.05
CA THR A 495 21.81 -29.22 0.91
C THR A 495 23.26 -29.54 0.63
N THR A 496 24.15 -29.14 1.53
CA THR A 496 25.53 -29.63 1.54
C THR A 496 25.46 -31.13 1.75
N THR A 497 25.45 -31.90 0.66
CA THR A 497 25.75 -33.32 0.70
C THR A 497 27.20 -33.43 1.13
N SER A 498 27.40 -33.68 2.43
CA SER A 498 28.67 -34.15 2.96
C SER A 498 28.97 -35.49 2.29
N HIS A 499 29.98 -35.50 1.42
CA HIS A 499 30.67 -36.72 1.00
C HIS A 499 31.79 -37.04 1.97
#